data_AF-A0A2W6A6Q4-F1
#
_entry.id   AF-A0A2W6A6Q4-F1
#
_cell.length_a   1.000
_cell.length_b   1.000
_cell.length_c   1.000
_cell.angle_alpha   90.00
_cell.angle_beta   90.00
_cell.angle_gamma   90.00
#
_symmetry.space_group_name_H-M   'P 1'
#
loop_
_entity.id
_entity.type
_entity.pdbx_description
1 polymer ?
#
loop_
_entity_poly.entity_id
_entity_poly.type
_entity_poly.pdbx_seq_one_letter_code
_entity_poly.pdbx_strand_id
1 'polypeptide(L)'
;DLDLVAALAGGRHVLDVHADPDHNRSVVTLAAASPDVLIDELTAQVATAVERIDLASHAGVHPRVGAADVVPIVPLGEVTMAEAVNAAHRLGERLWRELGLPVFFYGEAGGGRRLVEIRRRSLAPDLGGPRLHPRAGAVCVGARPPLVAYNIAFDELPPAVVGRLVRQMRELPGVHALAFPLTGGRLQLSMNLTRPEEAGPAAAFEAAQRVTGLEGSAELVGLCPVGAAAGPGCDGGLLEARLAATAAGWAAERARRLGGEEHLRLADRLEAEARSLRALDASQQAILGGAERAAALVRIQQPAGIAEPETTTFLRTAATGFREAVRQVAGATVQERVHLLDRWLANG
;
A
#
# COMPACT_ATOMS: atom_id res chain seq x y z
N ASP A 1 8.11 19.08 3.06
CA ASP A 1 8.18 19.70 1.73
C ASP A 1 6.96 19.23 0.95
N LEU A 2 5.93 20.09 0.80
CA LEU A 2 4.69 19.73 0.11
C LEU A 2 4.89 19.60 -1.41
N ASP A 3 5.84 20.34 -1.98
CA ASP A 3 6.16 20.27 -3.40
C ASP A 3 6.83 18.92 -3.73
N LEU A 4 7.60 18.36 -2.81
CA LEU A 4 8.13 17.01 -2.94
C LEU A 4 7.01 15.97 -2.92
N VAL A 5 6.10 16.06 -1.95
CA VAL A 5 4.94 15.14 -1.87
C VAL A 5 4.10 15.21 -3.15
N ALA A 6 3.84 16.41 -3.67
CA ALA A 6 3.11 16.60 -4.92
C ALA A 6 3.86 16.00 -6.13
N ALA A 7 5.18 16.17 -6.21
CA ALA A 7 5.99 15.58 -7.27
C ALA A 7 5.93 14.04 -7.23
N LEU A 8 6.04 13.44 -6.04
CA LEU A 8 5.96 11.98 -5.86
C LEU A 8 4.55 11.44 -6.19
N ALA A 9 3.50 12.26 -6.05
CA ALA A 9 2.11 11.88 -6.32
C ALA A 9 1.72 11.91 -7.81
N GLY A 10 2.50 12.56 -8.68
CA GLY A 10 2.12 12.82 -10.08
C GLY A 10 2.31 11.66 -11.06
N GLY A 11 2.86 10.52 -10.62
CA GLY A 11 3.16 9.39 -11.50
C GLY A 11 1.93 8.58 -11.90
N ARG A 12 1.89 8.11 -13.16
CA ARG A 12 0.79 7.30 -13.71
C ARG A 12 0.50 6.03 -12.88
N HIS A 13 1.55 5.42 -12.34
CA HIS A 13 1.52 4.17 -11.56
C HIS A 13 1.35 4.38 -10.05
N VAL A 14 1.22 5.63 -9.58
CA VAL A 14 1.04 5.94 -8.16
C VAL A 14 -0.42 5.69 -7.76
N LEU A 15 -0.61 4.81 -6.78
CA LEU A 15 -1.92 4.47 -6.22
C LEU A 15 -2.31 5.38 -5.05
N ASP A 16 -1.31 5.74 -4.24
CA ASP A 16 -1.50 6.52 -3.01
C ASP A 16 -0.22 7.23 -2.58
N VAL A 17 -0.38 8.40 -1.96
CA VAL A 17 0.68 9.09 -1.25
C VAL A 17 0.15 9.52 0.10
N HIS A 18 0.67 8.90 1.15
CA HIS A 18 0.36 9.25 2.53
C HIS A 18 1.50 10.08 3.09
N ALA A 19 1.24 11.33 3.45
CA ALA A 19 2.21 12.23 4.05
C ALA A 19 1.93 12.41 5.54
N ASP A 20 2.91 12.10 6.37
CA ASP A 20 2.81 12.11 7.83
C ASP A 20 3.75 13.20 8.39
N PRO A 21 3.22 14.38 8.71
CA PRO A 21 4.02 15.49 9.21
C PRO A 21 4.55 15.25 10.62
N ASP A 22 3.83 14.49 11.45
CA ASP A 22 4.23 14.21 12.84
C ASP A 22 5.48 13.31 12.87
N HIS A 23 5.57 12.36 11.94
CA HIS A 23 6.75 11.49 11.80
C HIS A 23 7.78 12.01 10.80
N ASN A 24 7.48 13.13 10.11
CA ASN A 24 8.24 13.71 9.00
C ASN A 24 8.66 12.63 7.98
N ARG A 25 7.68 11.90 7.45
CA ARG A 25 7.88 10.84 6.45
C ARG A 25 6.70 10.80 5.49
N SER A 26 6.90 10.18 4.34
CA SER A 26 5.82 9.85 3.42
C SER A 26 5.93 8.40 2.97
N VAL A 27 4.77 7.78 2.73
CA VAL A 27 4.64 6.47 2.09
C VAL A 27 4.03 6.71 0.71
N VAL A 28 4.76 6.32 -0.33
CA VAL A 28 4.29 6.35 -1.71
C VAL A 28 4.02 4.92 -2.12
N THR A 29 2.81 4.64 -2.61
CA THR A 29 2.41 3.31 -3.08
C THR A 29 2.31 3.32 -4.59
N LEU A 30 3.04 2.43 -5.25
CA LEU A 30 3.01 2.22 -6.69
C LEU A 30 2.60 0.78 -7.01
N ALA A 31 1.99 0.59 -8.17
CA ALA A 31 1.79 -0.73 -8.75
C ALA A 31 2.04 -0.68 -10.26
N ALA A 32 2.53 -1.78 -10.82
CA ALA A 32 2.61 -2.01 -12.25
C ALA A 32 2.44 -3.50 -12.51
N ALA A 33 1.92 -3.86 -13.68
CA ALA A 33 1.76 -5.26 -14.08
C ALA A 33 3.09 -5.87 -14.55
N SER A 34 4.03 -5.04 -15.00
CA SER A 34 5.37 -5.45 -15.41
C SER A 34 6.41 -5.14 -14.32
N PRO A 35 7.25 -6.11 -13.93
CA PRO A 35 8.38 -5.85 -13.04
C PRO A 35 9.33 -4.77 -13.56
N ASP A 36 9.53 -4.68 -14.87
CA ASP A 36 10.45 -3.71 -15.47
C ASP A 36 9.92 -2.27 -15.32
N VAL A 37 8.63 -2.08 -15.60
CA VAL A 37 7.94 -0.80 -15.39
C VAL A 37 7.96 -0.42 -13.91
N LEU A 38 7.71 -1.38 -13.01
CA LEU A 38 7.78 -1.13 -11.57
C LEU A 38 9.18 -0.67 -11.14
N ILE A 39 10.24 -1.32 -11.64
CA ILE A 39 11.62 -0.95 -11.32
C ILE A 39 11.96 0.44 -11.88
N ASP A 40 11.52 0.77 -13.10
CA ASP A 40 11.70 2.10 -13.69
C ASP A 40 11.06 3.18 -12.82
N GLU A 41 9.79 3.00 -12.47
CA GLU A 41 9.01 3.96 -11.66
C GLU A 41 9.59 4.11 -10.25
N LEU A 42 9.94 3.00 -9.58
CA LEU A 42 10.57 3.04 -8.27
C LEU A 42 11.94 3.72 -8.31
N THR A 43 12.73 3.47 -9.36
CA THR A 43 14.03 4.13 -9.54
C THR A 43 13.85 5.64 -9.69
N ALA A 44 12.86 6.10 -10.47
CA ALA A 44 12.55 7.51 -10.64
C ALA A 44 12.09 8.18 -9.34
N GLN A 45 11.24 7.51 -8.56
CA GLN A 45 10.80 8.00 -7.24
C GLN A 45 11.96 8.11 -6.25
N VAL A 46 12.83 7.09 -6.20
CA VAL A 46 14.03 7.11 -5.34
C VAL A 46 15.00 8.19 -5.80
N ALA A 47 15.21 8.38 -7.10
CA ALA A 47 16.06 9.45 -7.63
C ALA A 47 15.56 10.84 -7.19
N THR A 48 14.25 11.07 -7.29
CA THR A 48 13.60 12.32 -6.84
C THR A 48 13.83 12.55 -5.34
N ALA A 49 13.70 11.50 -4.51
CA ALA A 49 13.96 11.59 -3.08
C ALA A 49 15.45 11.86 -2.77
N VAL A 50 16.38 11.18 -3.45
CA VAL A 50 17.84 11.37 -3.30
C VAL A 50 18.27 12.79 -3.68
N GLU A 51 17.67 13.36 -4.72
CA GLU A 51 17.96 14.72 -5.17
C GLU A 51 17.47 15.77 -4.17
N ARG A 52 16.24 15.59 -3.66
CA ARG A 52 15.52 16.63 -2.89
C ARG A 52 15.67 16.52 -1.38
N ILE A 53 16.07 15.37 -0.84
CA ILE A 53 16.19 15.16 0.60
C ILE A 53 17.67 15.15 1.02
N ASP A 54 17.99 15.98 2.00
CA ASP A 54 19.26 15.91 2.72
C ASP A 54 19.04 15.30 4.11
N LEU A 55 19.56 14.09 4.35
CA LEU A 55 19.41 13.45 5.65
C LEU A 55 20.16 14.17 6.77
N ALA A 56 21.20 14.95 6.46
CA ALA A 56 21.97 15.66 7.48
C ALA A 56 21.12 16.74 8.17
N SER A 57 20.14 17.32 7.47
CA SER A 57 19.19 18.31 8.01
C SER A 57 17.83 17.70 8.37
N HIS A 58 17.56 16.45 8.00
CA HIS A 58 16.29 15.80 8.26
C HIS A 58 16.10 15.43 9.75
N ALA A 59 15.09 16.00 10.39
CA ALA A 59 14.64 15.65 11.74
C ALA A 59 13.27 14.95 11.70
N GLY A 60 13.16 13.79 12.34
CA GLY A 60 11.91 13.03 12.45
C GLY A 60 12.01 11.98 13.55
N VAL A 61 10.87 11.64 14.17
CA VAL A 61 10.82 10.70 15.32
C VAL A 61 11.02 9.24 14.90
N HIS A 62 10.78 8.91 13.63
CA HIS A 62 10.95 7.56 13.13
C HIS A 62 12.42 7.25 12.80
N PRO A 63 12.97 6.08 13.21
CA PRO A 63 14.28 5.64 12.79
C PRO A 63 14.36 5.49 11.26
N ARG A 64 15.45 5.99 10.65
CA ARG A 64 15.72 5.88 9.21
C ARG A 64 17.20 5.67 8.91
N VAL A 65 17.46 5.09 7.74
CA VAL A 65 18.77 4.82 7.14
C VAL A 65 18.97 5.66 5.87
N GLY A 66 17.88 5.98 5.16
CA GLY A 66 17.91 6.60 3.84
C GLY A 66 16.90 7.72 3.63
N ALA A 67 17.16 8.58 2.63
CA ALA A 67 16.18 9.50 2.06
C ALA A 67 14.98 8.73 1.47
N ALA A 68 15.28 7.65 0.76
CA ALA A 68 14.35 6.53 0.55
C ALA A 68 14.75 5.41 1.53
N ASP A 69 14.06 5.32 2.67
CA ASP A 69 14.45 4.41 3.77
C ASP A 69 14.25 2.94 3.40
N VAL A 70 13.03 2.57 2.98
CA VAL A 70 12.63 1.19 2.70
C VAL A 70 11.80 1.13 1.42
N VAL A 71 12.17 0.23 0.51
CA VAL A 71 11.45 -0.04 -0.74
C VAL A 71 11.10 -1.54 -0.81
N PRO A 72 9.94 -1.96 -0.28
CA PRO A 72 9.47 -3.32 -0.41
C PRO A 72 8.80 -3.57 -1.77
N ILE A 73 9.10 -4.71 -2.39
CA ILE A 73 8.32 -5.30 -3.47
C ILE A 73 7.35 -6.31 -2.85
N VAL A 74 6.05 -6.10 -3.11
CA VAL A 74 4.98 -6.97 -2.61
C VAL A 74 4.33 -7.65 -3.81
N PRO A 75 4.35 -8.99 -3.91
CA PRO A 75 3.66 -9.69 -4.98
C PRO A 75 2.14 -9.54 -4.83
N LEU A 76 1.44 -9.37 -5.96
CA LEU A 76 -0.03 -9.26 -6.02
C LEU A 76 -0.56 -10.21 -7.10
N GLY A 77 -1.78 -10.70 -6.91
CA GLY A 77 -2.40 -11.66 -7.83
C GLY A 77 -1.60 -12.95 -7.92
N GLU A 78 -1.29 -13.39 -9.14
CA GLU A 78 -0.58 -14.66 -9.40
C GLU A 78 0.95 -14.54 -9.29
N VAL A 79 1.49 -13.34 -9.03
CA VAL A 79 2.94 -13.13 -8.90
C VAL A 79 3.47 -13.88 -7.67
N THR A 80 4.55 -14.63 -7.87
CA THR A 80 5.19 -15.39 -6.79
C THR A 80 6.13 -14.52 -5.94
N MET A 81 6.40 -14.95 -4.71
CA MET A 81 7.42 -14.30 -3.88
C MET A 81 8.82 -14.36 -4.52
N ALA A 82 9.14 -15.43 -5.25
CA ALA A 82 10.42 -15.56 -5.94
C ALA A 82 10.60 -14.49 -7.03
N GLU A 83 9.53 -14.19 -7.78
CA GLU A 83 9.54 -13.09 -8.76
C GLU A 83 9.70 -11.72 -8.09
N ALA A 84 9.04 -11.50 -6.94
CA ALA A 84 9.22 -10.28 -6.16
C ALA A 84 10.65 -10.12 -5.61
N VAL A 85 11.27 -11.21 -5.15
CA VAL A 85 12.68 -11.24 -4.72
C VAL A 85 13.61 -10.87 -5.88
N ASN A 86 13.40 -11.47 -7.05
CA ASN A 86 14.18 -11.14 -8.24
C ASN A 86 14.03 -9.65 -8.63
N ALA A 87 12.82 -9.10 -8.61
CA ALA A 87 12.58 -7.68 -8.87
C ALA A 87 13.28 -6.78 -7.82
N ALA A 88 13.27 -7.17 -6.55
CA ALA A 88 13.96 -6.44 -5.48
C ALA A 88 15.48 -6.42 -5.68
N HIS A 89 16.11 -7.54 -6.05
CA HIS A 89 17.54 -7.58 -6.36
C HIS A 89 17.89 -6.71 -7.56
N ARG A 90 17.13 -6.82 -8.66
CA ARG A 90 17.31 -5.99 -9.86
C ARG A 90 17.16 -4.50 -9.57
N LEU A 91 16.18 -4.12 -8.75
CA LEU A 91 16.02 -2.74 -8.29
C LEU A 91 17.25 -2.29 -7.50
N GLY A 92 17.70 -3.09 -6.51
CA GLY A 92 18.87 -2.76 -5.70
C GLY A 92 20.14 -2.53 -6.54
N GLU A 93 20.42 -3.43 -7.48
CA GLU A 93 21.54 -3.28 -8.42
C GLU A 93 21.45 -1.99 -9.23
N ARG A 94 20.25 -1.65 -9.71
CA ARG A 94 20.03 -0.42 -10.47
C ARG A 94 20.19 0.84 -9.63
N LEU A 95 19.64 0.88 -8.42
CA LEU A 95 19.77 2.02 -7.49
C LEU A 95 21.24 2.27 -7.15
N TRP A 96 22.01 1.21 -6.90
CA TRP A 96 23.45 1.33 -6.69
C TRP A 96 24.16 1.87 -7.94
N ARG A 97 23.92 1.26 -9.11
CA ARG A 97 24.60 1.63 -10.36
C ARG A 97 24.29 3.06 -10.83
N GLU A 98 23.03 3.49 -10.72
CA GLU A 98 22.55 4.75 -11.30
C GLU A 98 22.63 5.91 -10.30
N LEU A 99 22.41 5.66 -9.00
CA LEU A 99 22.31 6.71 -7.98
C LEU A 99 23.46 6.67 -6.97
N GLY A 100 24.34 5.67 -7.04
CA GLY A 100 25.41 5.48 -6.05
C GLY A 100 24.86 5.26 -4.64
N LEU A 101 23.63 4.78 -4.51
CA LEU A 101 22.95 4.59 -3.24
C LEU A 101 23.26 3.18 -2.70
N PRO A 102 23.97 3.04 -1.57
CA PRO A 102 24.25 1.72 -1.01
C PRO A 102 22.95 1.01 -0.61
N VAL A 103 22.93 -0.31 -0.80
CA VAL A 103 21.72 -1.12 -0.66
C VAL A 103 21.88 -2.15 0.44
N PHE A 104 20.88 -2.25 1.30
CA PHE A 104 20.66 -3.39 2.18
C PHE A 104 19.49 -4.21 1.66
N PHE A 105 19.70 -5.47 1.35
CA PHE A 105 18.61 -6.39 1.12
C PHE A 105 17.99 -6.85 2.45
N TYR A 106 16.66 -6.90 2.50
CA TYR A 106 15.91 -7.31 3.69
C TYR A 106 14.68 -8.15 3.31
N GLY A 107 14.03 -8.75 4.33
CA GLY A 107 12.91 -9.65 4.11
C GLY A 107 13.36 -10.88 3.32
N GLU A 108 12.52 -11.36 2.42
CA GLU A 108 12.81 -12.55 1.61
C GLU A 108 14.04 -12.32 0.71
N ALA A 109 14.20 -11.11 0.16
CA ALA A 109 15.37 -10.76 -0.67
C ALA A 109 16.68 -10.69 0.14
N GLY A 110 16.59 -10.50 1.45
CA GLY A 110 17.72 -10.48 2.39
C GLY A 110 17.89 -11.76 3.19
N GLY A 111 17.28 -12.89 2.77
CA GLY A 111 17.37 -14.16 3.50
C GLY A 111 16.72 -14.14 4.88
N GLY A 112 15.61 -13.40 5.04
CA GLY A 112 14.89 -13.24 6.30
C GLY A 112 15.42 -12.12 7.20
N ARG A 113 16.42 -11.34 6.76
CA ARG A 113 16.98 -10.22 7.52
C ARG A 113 15.92 -9.17 7.84
N ARG A 114 15.81 -8.76 9.11
CA ARG A 114 14.85 -7.73 9.56
C ARG A 114 15.44 -6.32 9.52
N LEU A 115 14.59 -5.33 9.28
CA LEU A 115 14.98 -3.90 9.27
C LEU A 115 15.62 -3.44 10.58
N VAL A 116 15.21 -4.00 11.72
CA VAL A 116 15.80 -3.67 13.04
C VAL A 116 17.28 -4.05 13.12
N GLU A 117 17.70 -5.09 12.40
CA GLU A 117 19.10 -5.56 12.38
C GLU A 117 19.96 -4.60 11.56
N ILE A 118 19.44 -4.13 10.41
CA ILE A 118 20.09 -3.12 9.57
C ILE A 118 20.23 -1.79 10.34
N ARG A 119 19.16 -1.35 11.02
CA ARG A 119 19.13 -0.08 11.75
C ARG A 119 20.08 -0.03 12.96
N ARG A 120 20.58 -1.17 13.45
CA ARG A 120 21.62 -1.23 14.49
C ARG A 120 23.02 -0.84 13.98
N ARG A 121 23.19 -0.55 12.68
CA ARG A 121 24.41 -0.02 12.04
C ARG A 121 25.66 -0.90 12.22
N SER A 122 25.49 -2.19 12.49
CA SER A 122 26.58 -3.16 12.60
C SER A 122 26.88 -3.91 11.29
N LEU A 123 26.05 -3.70 10.27
CA LEU A 123 26.13 -4.39 8.98
C LEU A 123 26.67 -3.45 7.91
N ALA A 124 27.53 -3.97 7.04
CA ALA A 124 27.87 -3.30 5.79
C ALA A 124 26.72 -3.47 4.77
N PRO A 125 26.49 -2.48 3.89
CA PRO A 125 25.57 -2.64 2.75
C PRO A 125 25.95 -3.86 1.90
N ASP A 126 24.96 -4.58 1.38
CA ASP A 126 25.19 -5.70 0.47
C ASP A 126 25.73 -5.20 -0.87
N LEU A 127 25.34 -4.00 -1.30
CA LEU A 127 25.87 -3.30 -2.47
C LEU A 127 26.38 -1.90 -2.09
N GLY A 128 27.52 -1.48 -2.65
CA GLY A 128 28.03 -0.11 -2.52
C GLY A 128 28.68 0.24 -1.17
N GLY A 129 28.90 -0.72 -0.28
CA GLY A 129 29.54 -0.52 1.02
C GLY A 129 31.07 -0.29 0.98
N PRO A 130 31.69 0.02 2.14
CA PRO A 130 31.09 0.14 3.47
C PRO A 130 30.57 1.54 3.81
N ARG A 131 30.82 2.55 2.97
CA ARG A 131 30.39 3.94 3.24
C ARG A 131 28.95 4.15 2.76
N LEU A 132 28.18 4.92 3.53
CA LEU A 132 26.85 5.38 3.13
C LEU A 132 26.97 6.57 2.17
N HIS A 133 25.92 6.83 1.39
CA HIS A 133 25.83 8.04 0.58
C HIS A 133 25.78 9.28 1.52
N PRO A 134 26.59 10.33 1.30
CA PRO A 134 26.78 11.42 2.26
C PRO A 134 25.50 12.20 2.59
N ARG A 135 24.62 12.42 1.60
CA ARG A 135 23.33 13.13 1.78
C ARG A 135 22.14 12.19 1.93
N ALA A 136 22.00 11.21 1.04
CA ALA A 136 20.87 10.29 0.99
C ALA A 136 20.96 9.03 1.86
N GLY A 137 22.10 8.73 2.49
CA GLY A 137 22.26 7.54 3.35
C GLY A 137 22.32 6.23 2.57
N ALA A 138 21.45 5.27 2.89
CA ALA A 138 21.33 4.00 2.16
C ALA A 138 19.87 3.54 2.10
N VAL A 139 19.55 2.66 1.17
CA VAL A 139 18.18 2.14 0.98
C VAL A 139 18.07 0.68 1.42
N CYS A 140 16.98 0.34 2.10
CA CYS A 140 16.62 -1.04 2.37
C CYS A 140 15.66 -1.54 1.30
N VAL A 141 16.11 -2.42 0.40
CA VAL A 141 15.27 -3.00 -0.67
C VAL A 141 14.90 -4.43 -0.27
N GLY A 142 13.63 -4.82 -0.43
CA GLY A 142 13.21 -6.14 0.01
C GLY A 142 12.02 -6.69 -0.73
N ALA A 143 11.69 -7.94 -0.46
CA ALA A 143 10.46 -8.58 -0.88
C ALA A 143 9.76 -9.16 0.35
N ARG A 144 8.44 -9.01 0.42
CA ARG A 144 7.64 -9.47 1.57
C ARG A 144 6.17 -9.63 1.24
N PRO A 145 5.41 -10.41 2.02
CA PRO A 145 3.95 -10.37 2.01
C PRO A 145 3.41 -8.96 2.32
N PRO A 146 2.11 -8.71 2.06
CA PRO A 146 1.45 -7.45 2.44
C PRO A 146 1.64 -7.12 3.93
N LEU A 147 1.71 -5.82 4.23
CA LEU A 147 1.80 -5.29 5.60
C LEU A 147 0.92 -4.07 5.65
N VAL A 148 0.06 -4.01 6.68
CA VAL A 148 -0.82 -2.87 6.92
C VAL A 148 -0.25 -2.03 8.05
N ALA A 149 0.09 -0.78 7.76
CA ALA A 149 0.51 0.18 8.77
C ALA A 149 -0.75 0.87 9.32
N TYR A 150 -1.05 0.61 10.59
CA TYR A 150 -2.31 0.98 11.22
C TYR A 150 -2.05 1.63 12.57
N ASN A 151 -2.57 2.83 12.76
CA ASN A 151 -2.38 3.62 13.94
C ASN A 151 -3.71 3.85 14.66
N ILE A 152 -3.65 3.99 15.98
CA ILE A 152 -4.79 4.42 16.78
C ILE A 152 -4.33 5.53 17.71
N ALA A 153 -4.91 6.71 17.57
CA ALA A 153 -4.65 7.87 18.42
C ALA A 153 -5.68 7.95 19.56
N PHE A 154 -5.20 8.33 20.75
CA PHE A 154 -6.01 8.54 21.94
C PHE A 154 -5.68 9.91 22.53
N ASP A 155 -6.71 10.64 22.99
CA ASP A 155 -6.51 11.97 23.54
C ASP A 155 -5.77 11.95 24.88
N GLU A 156 -6.17 11.06 25.78
CA GLU A 156 -5.50 10.85 27.06
C GLU A 156 -5.43 9.36 27.39
N LEU A 157 -4.22 8.86 27.67
CA LEU A 157 -3.99 7.49 28.09
C LEU A 157 -3.02 7.46 29.29
N PRO A 158 -3.42 6.92 30.45
CA PRO A 158 -2.52 6.85 31.60
C PRO A 158 -1.25 6.05 31.24
N PRO A 159 -0.04 6.47 31.67
CA PRO A 159 1.21 5.76 31.34
C PRO A 159 1.20 4.27 31.72
N ALA A 160 0.50 3.91 32.79
CA ALA A 160 0.32 2.53 33.22
C ALA A 160 -0.46 1.67 32.21
N VAL A 161 -1.38 2.28 31.44
CA VAL A 161 -2.17 1.61 30.39
C VAL A 161 -1.34 1.48 29.12
N VAL A 162 -0.54 2.49 28.76
CA VAL A 162 0.30 2.49 27.55
C VAL A 162 1.20 1.25 27.48
N GLY A 163 1.91 0.94 28.57
CA GLY A 163 2.77 -0.23 28.61
C GLY A 163 2.01 -1.56 28.47
N ARG A 164 0.79 -1.64 29.02
CA ARG A 164 -0.08 -2.82 28.90
C ARG A 164 -0.62 -2.96 27.46
N LEU A 165 -1.08 -1.86 26.88
CA LEU A 165 -1.57 -1.78 25.50
C LEU A 165 -0.52 -2.29 24.53
N VAL A 166 0.70 -1.73 24.54
CA VAL A 166 1.77 -2.17 23.63
C VAL A 166 2.11 -3.65 23.80
N ARG A 167 2.11 -4.17 25.03
CA ARG A 167 2.36 -5.60 25.28
C ARG A 167 1.26 -6.49 24.71
N GLN A 168 -0.01 -6.18 25.00
CA GLN A 168 -1.14 -6.97 24.52
C GLN A 168 -1.28 -6.90 23.00
N MET A 169 -1.00 -5.75 22.38
CA MET A 169 -0.99 -5.68 20.92
C MET A 169 0.07 -6.61 20.30
N ARG A 170 1.24 -6.76 20.93
CA ARG A 170 2.31 -7.67 20.45
C ARG A 170 1.99 -9.16 20.66
N GLU A 171 0.94 -9.49 21.41
CA GLU A 171 0.44 -10.87 21.54
C GLU A 171 -0.44 -11.25 20.33
N LEU A 172 -0.96 -10.28 19.57
CA LEU A 172 -1.67 -10.55 18.33
C LEU A 172 -0.72 -11.07 17.24
N PRO A 173 -1.14 -12.04 16.42
CA PRO A 173 -0.31 -12.59 15.35
C PRO A 173 0.23 -11.51 14.41
N GLY A 174 1.55 -11.47 14.24
CA GLY A 174 2.20 -10.57 13.29
C GLY A 174 2.12 -9.08 13.62
N VAL A 175 1.70 -8.68 14.82
CA VAL A 175 1.57 -7.26 15.19
C VAL A 175 2.84 -6.73 15.85
N HIS A 176 3.42 -5.70 15.26
CA HIS A 176 4.49 -4.92 15.85
C HIS A 176 3.97 -3.56 16.28
N ALA A 177 3.91 -3.33 17.60
CA ALA A 177 3.37 -2.09 18.16
C ALA A 177 4.43 -1.24 18.85
N LEU A 178 4.33 0.08 18.68
CA LEU A 178 5.04 1.13 19.40
C LEU A 178 4.04 2.22 19.81
N ALA A 179 4.38 2.97 20.86
CA ALA A 179 3.58 4.11 21.29
C ALA A 179 4.43 5.38 21.20
N PHE A 180 3.87 6.43 20.62
CA PHE A 180 4.53 7.72 20.45
C PHE A 180 3.68 8.83 21.06
N PRO A 181 4.28 9.77 21.80
CA PRO A 181 3.59 11.00 22.17
C PRO A 181 3.39 11.86 20.92
N LEU A 182 2.20 12.41 20.76
CA LEU A 182 1.86 13.37 19.73
C LEU A 182 1.73 14.78 20.31
N THR A 183 1.59 15.77 19.41
CA THR A 183 1.21 17.13 19.77
C THR A 183 -0.15 17.16 20.49
N GLY A 184 -0.29 18.08 21.45
CA GLY A 184 -1.52 18.25 22.22
C GLY A 184 -1.74 17.21 23.33
N GLY A 185 -0.71 16.48 23.75
CA GLY A 185 -0.80 15.51 24.86
C GLY A 185 -1.38 14.14 24.46
N ARG A 186 -1.75 13.98 23.19
CA ARG A 186 -2.28 12.74 22.64
C ARG A 186 -1.20 11.65 22.54
N LEU A 187 -1.65 10.41 22.50
CA LEU A 187 -0.79 9.24 22.30
C LEU A 187 -1.21 8.50 21.05
N GLN A 188 -0.25 8.16 20.20
CA GLN A 188 -0.46 7.28 19.05
C GLN A 188 0.13 5.90 19.32
N LEU A 189 -0.74 4.89 19.28
CA LEU A 189 -0.33 3.51 19.12
C LEU A 189 -0.09 3.26 17.63
N SER A 190 1.18 3.17 17.22
CA SER A 190 1.55 2.85 15.84
C SER A 190 1.84 1.37 15.69
N MET A 191 1.25 0.75 14.67
CA MET A 191 1.37 -0.68 14.45
C MET A 191 1.71 -1.03 13.00
N ASN A 192 2.55 -2.05 12.84
CA ASN A 192 2.69 -2.77 11.58
C ASN A 192 2.07 -4.15 11.74
N LEU A 193 1.05 -4.44 10.94
CA LEU A 193 0.37 -5.73 10.88
C LEU A 193 1.00 -6.53 9.73
N THR A 194 1.85 -7.51 10.06
CA THR A 194 2.63 -8.30 9.08
C THR A 194 1.94 -9.58 8.63
N ARG A 195 0.85 -9.95 9.31
CA ARG A 195 -0.05 -11.06 8.97
C ARG A 195 -1.49 -10.59 9.07
N PRO A 196 -1.87 -9.58 8.27
CA PRO A 196 -3.15 -8.90 8.44
C PRO A 196 -4.36 -9.80 8.12
N GLU A 197 -4.16 -10.94 7.47
CA GLU A 197 -5.14 -12.01 7.31
C GLU A 197 -5.45 -12.77 8.62
N GLU A 198 -4.48 -12.87 9.53
CA GLU A 198 -4.66 -13.47 10.87
C GLU A 198 -5.13 -12.43 11.89
N ALA A 199 -4.58 -11.21 11.82
CA ALA A 199 -4.91 -10.10 12.72
C ALA A 199 -4.88 -8.76 11.97
N GLY A 200 -6.01 -8.44 11.34
CA GLY A 200 -6.22 -7.21 10.56
C GLY A 200 -6.58 -5.98 11.39
N PRO A 201 -6.81 -4.82 10.73
CA PRO A 201 -7.16 -3.56 11.38
C PRO A 201 -8.36 -3.66 12.32
N ALA A 202 -9.43 -4.36 11.94
CA ALA A 202 -10.60 -4.55 12.80
C ALA A 202 -10.24 -5.26 14.12
N ALA A 203 -9.50 -6.37 14.05
CA ALA A 203 -9.07 -7.12 15.23
C ALA A 203 -8.12 -6.30 16.11
N ALA A 204 -7.20 -5.54 15.50
CA ALA A 204 -6.29 -4.65 16.21
C ALA A 204 -7.04 -3.52 16.94
N PHE A 205 -8.03 -2.92 16.28
CA PHE A 205 -8.87 -1.87 16.87
C PHE A 205 -9.68 -2.38 18.05
N GLU A 206 -10.38 -3.50 17.88
CA GLU A 206 -11.15 -4.15 18.95
C GLU A 206 -10.27 -4.58 20.14
N ALA A 207 -9.06 -5.09 19.86
CA ALA A 207 -8.11 -5.43 20.91
C ALA A 207 -7.69 -4.19 21.69
N ALA A 208 -7.29 -3.12 21.00
CA ALA A 208 -6.88 -1.87 21.64
C ALA A 208 -8.01 -1.30 22.52
N GLN A 209 -9.25 -1.25 22.00
CA GLN A 209 -10.42 -0.78 22.73
C GLN A 209 -10.68 -1.61 24.00
N ARG A 210 -10.51 -2.94 23.93
CA ARG A 210 -10.63 -3.81 25.12
C ARG A 210 -9.57 -3.53 26.18
N VAL A 211 -8.34 -3.16 25.79
CA VAL A 211 -7.29 -2.82 26.76
C VAL A 211 -7.52 -1.47 27.41
N THR A 212 -7.90 -0.48 26.59
CA THR A 212 -7.97 0.92 27.01
C THR A 212 -9.31 1.28 27.65
N GLY A 213 -10.39 0.60 27.26
CA GLY A 213 -11.76 1.00 27.57
C GLY A 213 -12.21 2.26 26.83
N LEU A 214 -11.41 2.72 25.85
CA LEU A 214 -11.63 3.97 25.12
C LEU A 214 -11.73 3.68 23.62
N GLU A 215 -12.57 4.44 22.94
CA GLU A 215 -12.59 4.48 21.48
C GLU A 215 -11.49 5.45 21.00
N GLY A 216 -10.53 4.92 20.26
CA GLY A 216 -9.47 5.73 19.67
C GLY A 216 -9.80 6.15 18.24
N SER A 217 -9.10 7.15 17.72
CA SER A 217 -9.17 7.54 16.32
C SER A 217 -8.24 6.66 15.49
N ALA A 218 -8.81 5.85 14.61
CA ALA A 218 -8.05 4.98 13.72
C ALA A 218 -7.51 5.72 12.50
N GLU A 219 -6.29 5.38 12.10
CA GLU A 219 -5.64 5.90 10.91
C GLU A 219 -4.92 4.77 10.16
N LEU A 220 -5.24 4.62 8.88
CA LEU A 220 -4.48 3.80 7.96
C LEU A 220 -3.36 4.62 7.32
N VAL A 221 -2.13 4.10 7.35
CA VAL A 221 -0.98 4.67 6.64
C VAL A 221 -0.75 3.90 5.34
N GLY A 222 -1.04 4.54 4.22
CA GLY A 222 -1.00 3.91 2.89
C GLY A 222 -2.29 3.13 2.59
N LEU A 223 -2.14 1.93 2.04
CA LEU A 223 -3.27 1.10 1.60
C LEU A 223 -3.39 -0.22 2.36
N CYS A 224 -4.63 -0.69 2.50
CA CYS A 224 -4.99 -1.96 3.11
C CYS A 224 -5.57 -2.90 2.04
N PRO A 225 -5.04 -4.12 1.86
CA PRO A 225 -5.73 -5.15 1.09
C PRO A 225 -7.13 -5.40 1.65
N VAL A 226 -8.14 -5.58 0.81
CA VAL A 226 -9.51 -5.86 1.27
C VAL A 226 -9.60 -7.18 2.04
N GLY A 227 -8.75 -8.16 1.68
CA GLY A 227 -8.64 -9.45 2.37
C GLY A 227 -8.08 -9.36 3.80
N ALA A 228 -7.43 -8.25 4.16
CA ALA A 228 -6.84 -8.02 5.48
C ALA A 228 -7.85 -7.66 6.58
N ALA A 229 -9.14 -7.96 6.40
CA ALA A 229 -10.22 -7.58 7.33
C ALA A 229 -10.19 -6.08 7.66
N ALA A 230 -10.33 -5.26 6.61
CA ALA A 230 -10.42 -3.80 6.73
C ALA A 230 -11.43 -3.41 7.83
N GLY A 231 -11.05 -2.40 8.62
CA GLY A 231 -11.78 -1.96 9.81
C GLY A 231 -11.86 -0.44 9.90
N PRO A 232 -12.17 0.11 11.09
CA PRO A 232 -12.22 1.55 11.29
C PRO A 232 -10.99 2.27 10.72
N GLY A 233 -11.19 3.38 10.00
CA GLY A 233 -10.11 4.16 9.39
C GLY A 233 -9.55 3.62 8.07
N CYS A 234 -10.11 2.53 7.51
CA CYS A 234 -9.68 1.98 6.21
C CYS A 234 -10.48 2.49 5.00
N ASP A 235 -11.55 3.27 5.21
CA ASP A 235 -12.39 3.81 4.14
C ASP A 235 -11.58 4.65 3.14
N GLY A 236 -11.79 4.41 1.84
CA GLY A 236 -11.01 5.03 0.77
C GLY A 236 -9.55 4.55 0.66
N GLY A 237 -9.09 3.71 1.59
CA GLY A 237 -7.73 3.16 1.66
C GLY A 237 -7.58 1.72 1.17
N LEU A 238 -8.57 1.20 0.43
CA LEU A 238 -8.59 -0.19 -0.03
C LEU A 238 -7.70 -0.38 -1.27
N LEU A 239 -6.72 -1.30 -1.21
CA LEU A 239 -5.75 -1.53 -2.28
C LEU A 239 -6.42 -1.89 -3.62
N GLU A 240 -7.34 -2.85 -3.59
CA GLU A 240 -8.06 -3.34 -4.77
C GLU A 240 -8.95 -2.24 -5.37
N ALA A 241 -9.53 -1.39 -4.53
CA ALA A 241 -10.28 -0.23 -4.98
C ALA A 241 -9.39 0.78 -5.70
N ARG A 242 -8.16 1.01 -5.20
CA ARG A 242 -7.16 1.87 -5.84
C ARG A 242 -6.66 1.30 -7.16
N LEU A 243 -6.40 -0.01 -7.23
CA LEU A 243 -6.06 -0.69 -8.49
C LEU A 243 -7.18 -0.50 -9.53
N ALA A 244 -8.42 -0.79 -9.15
CA ALA A 244 -9.57 -0.67 -10.06
C ALA A 244 -9.81 0.78 -10.49
N ALA A 245 -9.69 1.74 -9.57
CA ALA A 245 -9.84 3.14 -9.88
C ALA A 245 -8.75 3.68 -10.81
N THR A 246 -7.49 3.29 -10.59
CA THR A 246 -6.37 3.68 -11.46
C THR A 246 -6.57 3.13 -12.87
N ALA A 247 -6.97 1.86 -12.99
CA ALA A 247 -7.32 1.27 -14.27
C ALA A 247 -8.50 1.97 -14.97
N ALA A 248 -9.56 2.31 -14.24
CA ALA A 248 -10.69 3.09 -14.77
C ALA A 248 -10.24 4.48 -15.26
N GLY A 249 -9.31 5.13 -14.55
CA GLY A 249 -8.70 6.39 -14.96
C GLY A 249 -7.92 6.28 -16.27
N TRP A 250 -7.06 5.27 -16.41
CA TRP A 250 -6.32 5.02 -17.66
C TRP A 250 -7.26 4.71 -18.83
N ALA A 251 -8.32 3.92 -18.58
CA ALA A 251 -9.36 3.64 -19.56
C ALA A 251 -10.11 4.92 -19.99
N ALA A 252 -10.37 5.84 -19.06
CA ALA A 252 -10.97 7.14 -19.36
C ALA A 252 -10.05 8.01 -20.24
N GLU A 253 -8.76 8.10 -19.91
CA GLU A 253 -7.76 8.81 -20.72
C GLU A 253 -7.67 8.21 -22.13
N ARG A 254 -7.69 6.88 -22.24
CA ARG A 254 -7.68 6.18 -23.52
C ARG A 254 -8.91 6.52 -24.36
N ALA A 255 -10.10 6.50 -23.76
CA ALA A 255 -11.35 6.87 -24.41
C ALA A 255 -11.30 8.34 -24.90
N ARG A 256 -10.79 9.28 -24.10
CA ARG A 256 -10.60 10.68 -24.54
C ARG A 256 -9.71 10.79 -25.77
N ARG A 257 -8.62 10.03 -25.82
CA ARG A 257 -7.69 10.01 -26.97
C ARG A 257 -8.32 9.45 -28.23
N LEU A 258 -9.24 8.48 -28.13
CA LEU A 258 -9.99 7.97 -29.29
C LEU A 258 -10.94 9.03 -29.86
N GLY A 259 -11.51 9.87 -28.99
CA GLY A 259 -12.39 10.95 -29.40
C GLY A 259 -13.74 10.48 -29.95
N GLY A 260 -14.54 11.45 -30.41
CA GLY A 260 -15.94 11.21 -30.78
C GLY A 260 -16.88 11.23 -29.58
N GLU A 261 -18.15 11.53 -29.85
CA GLU A 261 -19.15 11.81 -28.82
C GLU A 261 -19.36 10.63 -27.84
N GLU A 262 -19.35 9.41 -28.35
CA GLU A 262 -19.53 8.20 -27.53
C GLU A 262 -18.35 7.94 -26.59
N HIS A 263 -17.11 8.06 -27.07
CA HIS A 263 -15.92 7.86 -26.22
C HIS A 263 -15.74 8.97 -25.20
N LEU A 264 -16.10 10.22 -25.54
CA LEU A 264 -16.07 11.32 -24.56
C LEU A 264 -17.06 11.08 -23.42
N ARG A 265 -18.30 10.67 -23.73
CA ARG A 265 -19.27 10.28 -22.69
C ARG A 265 -18.82 9.06 -21.89
N LEU A 266 -18.16 8.09 -22.53
CA LEU A 266 -17.60 6.93 -21.84
C LEU A 266 -16.48 7.35 -20.89
N ALA A 267 -15.58 8.25 -21.32
CA ALA A 267 -14.50 8.76 -20.50
C ALA A 267 -15.01 9.43 -19.22
N ASP A 268 -16.04 10.28 -19.33
CA ASP A 268 -16.62 10.96 -18.18
C ASP A 268 -17.23 9.97 -17.17
N ARG A 269 -17.88 8.90 -17.67
CA ARG A 269 -18.39 7.81 -16.83
C ARG A 269 -17.26 7.04 -16.14
N LEU A 270 -16.19 6.70 -16.88
CA LEU A 270 -15.04 5.98 -16.33
C LEU A 270 -14.28 6.82 -15.29
N GLU A 271 -14.20 8.14 -15.47
CA GLU A 271 -13.59 9.04 -14.48
C GLU A 271 -14.47 9.23 -13.24
N ALA A 272 -15.80 9.30 -13.39
CA ALA A 272 -16.72 9.25 -12.26
C ALA A 272 -16.61 7.92 -11.50
N GLU A 273 -16.49 6.82 -12.23
CA GLU A 273 -16.30 5.48 -11.67
C GLU A 273 -14.97 5.36 -10.90
N ALA A 274 -13.88 5.87 -11.47
CA ALA A 274 -12.58 5.93 -10.80
C ALA A 274 -12.64 6.71 -9.48
N ARG A 275 -13.31 7.87 -9.47
CA ARG A 275 -13.51 8.67 -8.23
C ARG A 275 -14.35 7.91 -7.20
N SER A 276 -15.41 7.25 -7.64
CA SER A 276 -16.27 6.49 -6.74
C SER A 276 -15.57 5.25 -6.16
N LEU A 277 -14.76 4.53 -6.94
CA LEU A 277 -13.94 3.42 -6.45
C LEU A 277 -12.87 3.89 -5.45
N ARG A 278 -12.24 5.05 -5.66
CA ARG A 278 -11.28 5.62 -4.68
C ARG A 278 -11.91 5.95 -3.33
N ALA A 279 -13.21 6.24 -3.30
CA ALA A 279 -13.95 6.59 -2.10
C ALA A 279 -14.70 5.41 -1.48
N LEU A 280 -14.43 4.17 -1.92
CA LEU A 280 -15.13 2.98 -1.44
C LEU A 280 -14.86 2.76 0.05
N ASP A 281 -15.92 2.56 0.83
CA ASP A 281 -15.84 2.20 2.25
C ASP A 281 -15.48 0.71 2.44
N ALA A 282 -15.07 0.36 3.66
CA ALA A 282 -14.65 -0.99 4.04
C ALA A 282 -15.80 -1.96 4.36
N SER A 283 -17.07 -1.61 4.10
CA SER A 283 -18.20 -2.49 4.37
C SER A 283 -18.25 -3.69 3.42
N GLN A 284 -18.82 -4.80 3.87
CA GLN A 284 -18.99 -6.01 3.03
C GLN A 284 -19.84 -5.73 1.78
N GLN A 285 -20.83 -4.83 1.88
CA GLN A 285 -21.66 -4.45 0.74
C GLN A 285 -20.86 -3.65 -0.30
N ALA A 286 -20.03 -2.71 0.16
CA ALA A 286 -19.16 -1.93 -0.71
C ALA A 286 -18.08 -2.80 -1.37
N ILE A 287 -17.47 -3.73 -0.61
CA ILE A 287 -16.50 -4.72 -1.12
C ILE A 287 -17.13 -5.58 -2.22
N LEU A 288 -18.33 -6.14 -2.01
CA LEU A 288 -19.04 -6.90 -3.05
C LEU A 288 -19.34 -6.04 -4.29
N GLY A 289 -19.82 -4.81 -4.08
CA GLY A 289 -20.04 -3.86 -5.17
C GLY A 289 -18.76 -3.53 -5.93
N GLY A 290 -17.64 -3.34 -5.23
CA GLY A 290 -16.31 -3.15 -5.82
C GLY A 290 -15.89 -4.32 -6.71
N ALA A 291 -16.14 -5.55 -6.24
CA ALA A 291 -15.86 -6.78 -7.00
C ALA A 291 -16.62 -6.82 -8.34
N GLU A 292 -17.93 -6.56 -8.28
CA GLU A 292 -18.80 -6.55 -9.47
C GLU A 292 -18.43 -5.42 -10.44
N ARG A 293 -18.13 -4.23 -9.92
CA ARG A 293 -17.72 -3.07 -10.71
C ARG A 293 -16.39 -3.31 -11.41
N ALA A 294 -15.39 -3.84 -10.71
CA ALA A 294 -14.10 -4.20 -11.30
C ALA A 294 -14.27 -5.28 -12.39
N ALA A 295 -15.05 -6.33 -12.14
CA ALA A 295 -15.34 -7.37 -13.13
C ALA A 295 -16.12 -6.82 -14.34
N ALA A 296 -17.07 -5.92 -14.14
CA ALA A 296 -17.79 -5.25 -15.21
C ALA A 296 -16.86 -4.39 -16.07
N LEU A 297 -15.94 -3.65 -15.44
CA LEU A 297 -14.94 -2.85 -16.14
C LEU A 297 -14.03 -3.69 -17.05
N VAL A 298 -13.66 -4.92 -16.65
CA VAL A 298 -12.93 -5.85 -17.52
C VAL A 298 -13.72 -6.13 -18.80
N ARG A 299 -15.02 -6.39 -18.67
CA ARG A 299 -15.88 -6.84 -19.78
C ARG A 299 -16.19 -5.74 -20.79
N ILE A 300 -16.25 -4.48 -20.35
CA ILE A 300 -16.59 -3.37 -21.25
C ILE A 300 -15.39 -2.89 -22.08
N GLN A 301 -14.15 -3.21 -21.69
CA GLN A 301 -12.97 -2.67 -22.33
C GLN A 301 -12.82 -3.08 -23.80
N GLN A 302 -12.93 -4.37 -24.10
CA GLN A 302 -12.77 -4.89 -25.46
C GLN A 302 -13.87 -4.38 -26.40
N PRO A 303 -15.18 -4.47 -26.05
CA PRO A 303 -16.24 -3.94 -26.90
C PRO A 303 -16.13 -2.43 -27.15
N ALA A 304 -15.58 -1.67 -26.20
CA ALA A 304 -15.42 -0.23 -26.31
C ALA A 304 -14.09 0.20 -26.98
N GLY A 305 -13.25 -0.74 -27.43
CA GLY A 305 -11.99 -0.42 -28.11
C GLY A 305 -10.93 0.27 -27.23
N ILE A 306 -11.06 0.18 -25.91
CA ILE A 306 -10.20 0.85 -24.91
C ILE A 306 -9.35 -0.13 -24.09
N ALA A 307 -9.32 -1.40 -24.50
CA ALA A 307 -8.60 -2.43 -23.78
C ALA A 307 -7.07 -2.24 -23.87
N GLU A 308 -6.42 -2.24 -22.72
CA GLU A 308 -4.96 -2.32 -22.59
C GLU A 308 -4.61 -3.50 -21.66
N PRO A 309 -3.52 -4.25 -21.93
CA PRO A 309 -3.15 -5.42 -21.12
C PRO A 309 -2.99 -5.09 -19.64
N GLU A 310 -2.25 -4.03 -19.31
CA GLU A 310 -1.99 -3.63 -17.93
C GLU A 310 -3.27 -3.18 -17.20
N THR A 311 -4.11 -2.37 -17.86
CA THR A 311 -5.43 -1.99 -17.32
C THR A 311 -6.30 -3.22 -17.03
N THR A 312 -6.26 -4.22 -17.90
CA THR A 312 -6.98 -5.48 -17.70
C THR A 312 -6.42 -6.25 -16.51
N THR A 313 -5.10 -6.35 -16.37
CA THR A 313 -4.44 -7.00 -15.23
C THR A 313 -4.85 -6.34 -13.91
N PHE A 314 -4.80 -5.00 -13.81
CA PHE A 314 -5.19 -4.29 -12.59
C PHE A 314 -6.63 -4.59 -12.18
N LEU A 315 -7.57 -4.55 -13.12
CA LEU A 315 -8.97 -4.83 -12.83
C LEU A 315 -9.21 -6.28 -12.43
N ARG A 316 -8.50 -7.24 -13.03
CA ARG A 316 -8.61 -8.66 -12.64
C ARG A 316 -8.06 -8.88 -11.25
N THR A 317 -6.86 -8.38 -10.96
CA THR A 317 -6.26 -8.45 -9.63
C THR A 317 -7.19 -7.83 -8.59
N ALA A 318 -7.77 -6.65 -8.88
CA ALA A 318 -8.75 -6.02 -8.01
C ALA A 318 -10.02 -6.86 -7.82
N ALA A 319 -10.62 -7.34 -8.92
CA ALA A 319 -11.87 -8.09 -8.87
C ALA A 319 -11.72 -9.41 -8.11
N THR A 320 -10.61 -10.13 -8.33
CA THR A 320 -10.27 -11.36 -7.59
C THR A 320 -10.04 -11.07 -6.11
N GLY A 321 -9.22 -10.06 -5.77
CA GLY A 321 -8.95 -9.71 -4.37
C GLY A 321 -10.21 -9.28 -3.62
N PHE A 322 -11.07 -8.45 -4.24
CA PHE A 322 -12.39 -8.14 -3.68
C PHE A 322 -13.23 -9.40 -3.48
N ARG A 323 -13.30 -10.27 -4.48
CA ARG A 323 -14.11 -11.48 -4.44
C ARG A 323 -13.68 -12.43 -3.33
N GLU A 324 -12.38 -12.61 -3.12
CA GLU A 324 -11.81 -13.43 -2.04
C GLU A 324 -12.13 -12.85 -0.66
N ALA A 325 -12.19 -11.52 -0.55
CA ALA A 325 -12.53 -10.82 0.70
C ALA A 325 -14.02 -10.82 1.04
N VAL A 326 -14.91 -11.09 0.07
CA VAL A 326 -16.35 -11.24 0.33
C VAL A 326 -16.57 -12.46 1.22
N ARG A 327 -16.86 -12.22 2.50
CA ARG A 327 -17.24 -13.28 3.44
C ARG A 327 -18.63 -13.79 3.10
N GLN A 328 -18.99 -15.00 3.53
CA GLN A 328 -20.35 -15.51 3.38
C GLN A 328 -21.32 -14.61 4.17
N VAL A 329 -21.96 -13.66 3.50
CA VAL A 329 -23.07 -12.87 4.03
C VAL A 329 -24.35 -13.70 3.87
N ALA A 330 -25.15 -13.79 4.94
CA ALA A 330 -26.42 -14.52 4.88
C ALA A 330 -27.40 -13.86 3.89
N GLY A 331 -27.98 -14.64 2.99
CA GLY A 331 -29.05 -14.20 2.08
C GLY A 331 -28.90 -14.73 0.65
N ALA A 332 -29.99 -15.29 0.11
CA ALA A 332 -30.01 -15.90 -1.23
C ALA A 332 -29.55 -14.94 -2.35
N THR A 333 -29.95 -13.66 -2.28
CA THR A 333 -29.57 -12.64 -3.26
C THR A 333 -28.07 -12.37 -3.30
N VAL A 334 -27.37 -12.43 -2.16
CA VAL A 334 -25.91 -12.25 -2.13
C VAL A 334 -25.21 -13.45 -2.75
N GLN A 335 -25.72 -14.66 -2.47
CA GLN A 335 -25.18 -15.89 -3.06
C GLN A 335 -25.33 -15.94 -4.58
N GLU A 336 -26.47 -15.49 -5.12
CA GLU A 336 -26.68 -15.38 -6.57
C GLU A 336 -25.70 -14.40 -7.24
N ARG A 337 -25.50 -13.23 -6.62
CA ARG A 337 -24.53 -12.22 -7.09
C ARG A 337 -23.10 -12.75 -7.08
N VAL A 338 -22.71 -13.43 -6.01
CA VAL A 338 -21.41 -14.09 -5.89
C VAL A 338 -21.23 -15.16 -6.97
N HIS A 339 -22.24 -16.00 -7.22
CA HIS A 339 -22.18 -17.02 -8.26
C HIS A 339 -22.09 -16.41 -9.67
N LEU A 340 -22.81 -15.32 -9.94
CA LEU A 340 -22.70 -14.57 -11.19
C LEU A 340 -21.27 -14.03 -11.38
N LEU A 341 -20.71 -13.42 -10.33
CA LEU A 341 -19.35 -12.89 -10.32
C LEU A 341 -18.29 -13.97 -10.55
N ASP A 342 -18.42 -15.14 -9.91
CA ASP A 342 -17.52 -16.28 -10.12
C ASP A 342 -17.52 -16.72 -11.60
N ARG A 343 -18.70 -16.77 -12.23
CA ARG A 343 -18.81 -17.06 -13.67
C ARG A 343 -18.17 -15.97 -14.53
N TRP A 344 -18.25 -14.71 -14.13
CA TRP A 344 -17.61 -13.61 -14.88
C TRP A 344 -16.09 -13.66 -14.80
N LEU A 345 -15.55 -13.99 -13.62
CA LEU A 345 -14.11 -14.12 -13.42
C LEU A 345 -13.54 -15.36 -14.12
N ALA A 346 -14.30 -16.45 -14.22
CA ALA A 346 -13.87 -17.67 -14.91
C ALA A 346 -13.91 -17.58 -16.45
N ASN A 347 -14.77 -16.72 -17.02
CA ASN A 347 -15.02 -16.65 -18.48
C ASN A 347 -14.52 -15.36 -19.14
N GLY A 348 -13.96 -14.43 -18.38
CA GLY A 348 -13.31 -13.22 -18.91
C GLY A 348 -11.87 -13.51 -19.15
#